data_AF-A0A161PTM0-F1
#
_entry.id   AF-A0A161PTM0-F1
#
_cell.length_a   1.000
_cell.length_b   1.000
_cell.length_c   1.000
_cell.angle_alpha   90.00
_cell.angle_beta   90.00
_cell.angle_gamma   90.00
#
_symmetry.space_group_name_H-M   'P 1'
#
loop_
_entity.id
_entity.type
_entity.pdbx_description
1 polymer ?
#
loop_
_entity_poly.entity_id
_entity_poly.type
_entity_poly.pdbx_seq_one_letter_code
_entity_poly.pdbx_strand_id
1 'polypeptide(L)'
;MKFLPLILATGLLLASCTHFQTKVQPQVSYDTLAPLHLSEERIPAAEEMNWWAANASQVENATCRAKLPTATKDILNYYAKKPMGPGYEGGHVYIGGILLEDERPELVLALAKLLSPARDQSIEGTPKNFQEAFNVNPECKKAMCAAQKIFGAAVGPQMMYLMEQFDVNTSRYSFKNADAFSSTEIADVIRVFELIRPEQIPFQPNKQLIKFKRGYTRAAYGSDGDTVLANASIELFDSWSRQSSIMRQYTLYHEVAHNYSDNHFSDYDRSNAWLALSNWKENTNGEFEAQKRKAQQGHPFVSRYGETNPFEDFAESVTAYRFNPALLKKASPDKYNLIKLLVFDGLEFTSNAACSQPTLKTQYQKQVDAGVSFSHEQKEAIKNSCRQSYYQSIVGRSPVSFFANCVDYEATQVWQKQNINKFPGLVPQSLYDEKLRISNLKFKGLKKELVQELAPEAADWILEVVKIYTYRMKPEMTNSEYCDVWAEIKNRVYPSINIQSEWRRNSYLIVRDYSPNEGAARGLCLDLVQGFTPRSKSTVSSIKSWVKEKALIESQEPLQERGITRDTLLKYILDRTDLK
;
A
#
# COMPACT_ATOMS: atom_id res chain seq x y z
N MET A 1 15.27 -19.53 74.23
CA MET A 1 14.33 -20.54 74.75
C MET A 1 12.94 -19.96 74.56
N LYS A 2 11.99 -20.44 73.74
CA LYS A 2 11.61 -21.76 73.20
C LYS A 2 11.23 -21.58 71.69
N PHE A 3 11.83 -22.34 70.77
CA PHE A 3 11.29 -23.51 70.03
C PHE A 3 10.11 -23.26 69.05
N LEU A 4 10.44 -23.44 67.74
CA LEU A 4 9.72 -23.94 66.52
C LEU A 4 8.30 -24.57 66.63
N PRO A 5 7.58 -24.95 65.52
CA PRO A 5 7.60 -24.53 64.10
C PRO A 5 6.22 -24.50 63.33
N LEU A 6 6.26 -23.93 62.12
CA LEU A 6 5.72 -24.41 60.82
C LEU A 6 4.40 -25.25 60.77
N ILE A 7 3.35 -24.69 60.16
CA ILE A 7 2.41 -25.41 59.27
C ILE A 7 2.09 -24.51 58.07
N LEU A 8 2.62 -24.87 56.91
CA LEU A 8 2.24 -24.32 55.60
C LEU A 8 1.11 -25.20 55.07
N ALA A 9 -0.12 -24.69 55.05
CA ALA A 9 -1.26 -25.32 54.40
C ALA A 9 -1.56 -24.58 53.09
N THR A 10 -1.36 -25.29 51.99
CA THR A 10 -1.80 -24.98 50.63
C THR A 10 -3.29 -24.64 50.59
N GLY A 11 -3.62 -23.40 50.25
CA GLY A 11 -4.97 -22.97 49.87
C GLY A 11 -4.98 -22.58 48.39
N LEU A 12 -5.55 -23.45 47.55
CA LEU A 12 -6.02 -23.08 46.22
C LEU A 12 -7.11 -22.01 46.36
N LEU A 13 -6.88 -20.81 45.82
CA LEU A 13 -7.92 -19.85 45.54
C LEU A 13 -8.37 -20.01 44.08
N LEU A 14 -9.50 -20.69 43.91
CA LEU A 14 -10.33 -20.65 42.72
C LEU A 14 -10.89 -19.23 42.58
N ALA A 15 -10.47 -18.51 41.54
CA ALA A 15 -11.14 -17.31 41.10
C ALA A 15 -12.47 -17.70 40.44
N SER A 16 -13.56 -17.27 41.06
CA SER A 16 -14.94 -17.42 40.63
C SER A 16 -15.22 -16.56 39.40
N CYS A 17 -15.46 -17.20 38.26
CA CYS A 17 -16.19 -16.62 37.14
C CYS A 17 -17.66 -16.48 37.53
N THR A 18 -18.13 -15.24 37.72
CA THR A 18 -19.57 -14.96 37.83
C THR A 18 -20.21 -15.00 36.44
N HIS A 19 -21.09 -16.00 36.27
CA HIS A 19 -22.06 -16.12 35.19
C HIS A 19 -22.93 -14.86 35.05
N PHE A 20 -22.90 -14.22 33.87
CA PHE A 20 -24.05 -13.49 33.36
C PHE A 20 -24.87 -14.46 32.50
N GLN A 21 -26.09 -14.77 32.95
CA GLN A 21 -27.10 -15.48 32.17
C GLN A 21 -27.59 -14.54 31.05
N THR A 22 -27.13 -14.75 29.82
CA THR A 22 -27.82 -14.22 28.64
C THR A 22 -29.08 -15.03 28.41
N LYS A 23 -30.25 -14.40 28.58
CA LYS A 23 -31.53 -14.92 28.10
C LYS A 23 -31.41 -15.20 26.61
N VAL A 24 -31.44 -16.48 26.24
CA VAL A 24 -31.58 -16.93 24.86
C VAL A 24 -32.97 -16.51 24.39
N GLN A 25 -33.03 -15.48 23.55
CA GLN A 25 -34.23 -15.22 22.75
C GLN A 25 -34.30 -16.27 21.63
N PRO A 26 -35.51 -16.76 21.30
CA PRO A 26 -35.67 -17.78 20.28
C PRO A 26 -35.25 -17.27 18.90
N GLN A 27 -34.63 -18.17 18.16
CA GLN A 27 -34.18 -18.05 16.78
C GLN A 27 -35.35 -17.57 15.91
N VAL A 28 -35.29 -16.32 15.45
CA VAL A 28 -36.26 -15.78 14.49
C VAL A 28 -36.00 -16.46 13.15
N SER A 29 -37.00 -17.20 12.67
CA SER A 29 -37.05 -17.77 11.33
C SER A 29 -36.95 -16.65 10.29
N TYR A 30 -36.01 -16.75 9.35
CA TYR A 30 -35.76 -15.76 8.30
C TYR A 30 -36.73 -15.84 7.11
N ASP A 31 -37.87 -16.55 7.23
CA ASP A 31 -38.75 -16.86 6.09
C ASP A 31 -39.84 -15.82 5.77
N THR A 32 -39.76 -14.60 6.30
CA THR A 32 -40.64 -13.51 5.87
C THR A 32 -39.84 -12.24 5.61
N LEU A 33 -39.14 -12.22 4.46
CA LEU A 33 -38.72 -10.97 3.83
C LEU A 33 -39.99 -10.16 3.50
N ALA A 34 -40.36 -9.24 4.39
CA ALA A 34 -41.36 -8.22 4.10
C ALA A 34 -40.95 -7.48 2.82
N PRO A 35 -41.88 -7.12 1.92
CA PRO A 35 -41.55 -6.35 0.73
C PRO A 35 -40.85 -5.05 1.15
N LEU A 36 -39.59 -4.93 0.74
CA LEU A 36 -38.77 -3.74 0.96
C LEU A 36 -39.51 -2.53 0.38
N HIS A 37 -39.89 -1.59 1.25
CA HIS A 37 -40.32 -0.27 0.83
C HIS A 37 -39.16 0.36 0.04
N LEU A 38 -39.36 0.55 -1.26
CA LEU A 38 -38.39 1.20 -2.13
C LEU A 38 -38.25 2.65 -1.68
N SER A 39 -37.19 2.98 -0.94
CA SER A 39 -36.81 4.38 -0.75
C SER A 39 -36.38 4.96 -2.10
N GLU A 40 -36.87 6.15 -2.42
CA GLU A 40 -36.50 6.88 -3.64
C GLU A 40 -34.96 7.01 -3.79
N GLU A 41 -34.50 6.99 -5.04
CA GLU A 41 -33.09 7.17 -5.41
C GLU A 41 -32.57 8.53 -4.90
N ARG A 42 -31.42 8.55 -4.21
CA ARG A 42 -30.85 9.79 -3.67
C ARG A 42 -29.99 10.51 -4.72
N ILE A 43 -30.04 11.84 -4.65
CA ILE A 43 -29.23 12.77 -5.43
C ILE A 43 -28.65 13.81 -4.45
N PRO A 44 -27.34 14.10 -4.46
CA PRO A 44 -26.76 15.15 -3.62
C PRO A 44 -27.36 16.52 -3.95
N ALA A 45 -27.70 17.32 -2.93
CA ALA A 45 -28.31 18.64 -3.09
C ALA A 45 -27.78 19.62 -2.03
N ALA A 46 -26.66 20.31 -2.30
CA ALA A 46 -26.17 21.44 -1.51
C ALA A 46 -26.41 22.78 -2.23
N GLU A 47 -27.20 23.66 -1.62
CA GLU A 47 -27.31 25.08 -2.00
C GLU A 47 -27.00 26.00 -0.80
N GLU A 48 -27.28 25.53 0.43
CA GLU A 48 -26.74 25.98 1.72
C GLU A 48 -26.48 24.75 2.61
N MET A 49 -26.40 24.88 3.95
CA MET A 49 -26.15 23.77 4.89
C MET A 49 -27.26 22.69 4.82
N ASN A 50 -27.13 21.82 3.83
CA ASN A 50 -27.94 20.65 3.57
C ASN A 50 -27.26 19.40 4.16
N TRP A 51 -27.88 18.25 3.97
CA TRP A 51 -27.32 16.98 4.46
C TRP A 51 -25.93 16.69 3.87
N TRP A 52 -25.67 17.13 2.63
CA TRP A 52 -24.43 16.89 1.89
C TRP A 52 -23.65 18.18 1.65
N ALA A 53 -22.34 18.06 1.46
CA ALA A 53 -21.42 19.17 1.19
C ALA A 53 -21.40 19.66 -0.27
N ALA A 54 -22.01 18.92 -1.21
CA ALA A 54 -22.10 19.30 -2.62
C ALA A 54 -23.43 18.83 -3.26
N ASN A 55 -23.89 19.54 -4.30
CA ASN A 55 -25.00 19.11 -5.14
C ASN A 55 -24.53 18.27 -6.35
N ALA A 56 -25.47 17.63 -7.04
CA ALA A 56 -25.16 16.77 -8.18
C ALA A 56 -24.41 17.49 -9.30
N SER A 57 -24.78 18.73 -9.62
CA SER A 57 -24.11 19.52 -10.67
C SER A 57 -22.65 19.83 -10.30
N GLN A 58 -22.37 20.12 -9.03
CA GLN A 58 -21.01 20.35 -8.53
C GLN A 58 -20.14 19.09 -8.58
N VAL A 59 -20.72 17.93 -8.28
CA VAL A 59 -20.02 16.64 -8.40
C VAL A 59 -19.74 16.35 -9.87
N GLU A 60 -20.75 16.45 -10.74
CA GLU A 60 -20.63 16.16 -12.17
C GLU A 60 -19.60 17.08 -12.85
N ASN A 61 -19.69 18.38 -12.61
CA ASN A 61 -18.87 19.42 -13.24
C ASN A 61 -17.61 19.76 -12.43
N ALA A 62 -17.19 18.88 -11.51
CA ALA A 62 -16.03 19.10 -10.67
C ALA A 62 -14.79 19.42 -11.53
N THR A 63 -14.19 20.57 -11.28
CA THR A 63 -13.03 21.04 -12.04
C THR A 63 -11.86 20.06 -11.87
N CYS A 64 -11.02 19.89 -12.90
CA CYS A 64 -9.76 19.12 -12.81
C CYS A 64 -9.93 17.63 -12.54
N ARG A 65 -11.00 17.05 -13.09
CA ARG A 65 -11.10 15.60 -13.27
C ARG A 65 -10.04 15.16 -14.29
N ALA A 66 -9.18 14.22 -13.90
CA ALA A 66 -8.35 13.50 -14.86
C ALA A 66 -9.26 12.75 -15.85
N LYS A 67 -8.83 12.59 -17.10
CA LYS A 67 -9.57 11.77 -18.06
C LYS A 67 -9.05 10.35 -17.99
N LEU A 68 -9.79 9.47 -17.30
CA LEU A 68 -9.42 8.06 -17.21
C LEU A 68 -10.30 7.22 -18.15
N PRO A 69 -9.77 6.12 -18.71
CA PRO A 69 -10.57 5.20 -19.52
C PRO A 69 -11.58 4.47 -18.62
N THR A 70 -12.86 4.80 -18.73
CA THR A 70 -13.94 4.16 -17.96
C THR A 70 -14.58 3.00 -18.70
N ALA A 71 -14.59 3.04 -20.04
CA ALA A 71 -15.13 1.98 -20.87
C ALA A 71 -14.08 0.89 -21.16
N THR A 72 -14.53 -0.36 -21.21
CA THR A 72 -13.67 -1.53 -21.50
C THR A 72 -12.83 -1.34 -22.76
N LYS A 73 -13.42 -0.81 -23.84
CA LYS A 73 -12.71 -0.56 -25.11
C LYS A 73 -11.54 0.42 -24.94
N ASP A 74 -11.72 1.48 -24.16
CA ASP A 74 -10.70 2.49 -23.94
C ASP A 74 -9.56 1.95 -23.07
N ILE A 75 -9.87 1.11 -22.09
CA ILE A 75 -8.88 0.42 -21.25
C ILE A 75 -8.05 -0.57 -22.09
N LEU A 76 -8.69 -1.37 -22.95
CA LEU A 76 -7.98 -2.28 -23.84
C LEU A 76 -7.07 -1.50 -24.81
N ASN A 77 -7.55 -0.37 -25.34
CA ASN A 77 -6.75 0.53 -26.16
C ASN A 77 -5.58 1.16 -25.39
N TYR A 78 -5.78 1.50 -24.12
CA TYR A 78 -4.73 2.00 -23.23
C TYR A 78 -3.60 0.97 -23.11
N TYR A 79 -3.92 -0.29 -22.80
CA TYR A 79 -2.91 -1.34 -22.66
C TYR A 79 -2.25 -1.72 -23.99
N ALA A 80 -2.98 -1.68 -25.10
CA ALA A 80 -2.42 -1.90 -26.44
C ALA A 80 -1.36 -0.85 -26.81
N LYS A 81 -1.49 0.40 -26.31
CA LYS A 81 -0.57 1.50 -26.58
C LYS A 81 0.52 1.68 -25.52
N LYS A 82 0.33 1.14 -24.32
CA LYS A 82 1.31 1.26 -23.22
C LYS A 82 2.61 0.56 -23.64
N PRO A 83 3.78 1.22 -23.64
CA PRO A 83 5.04 0.59 -24.02
C PRO A 83 5.43 -0.53 -23.04
N MET A 84 6.26 -1.47 -23.48
CA MET A 84 6.88 -2.43 -22.56
C MET A 84 7.91 -1.70 -21.70
N GLY A 85 7.89 -1.95 -20.40
CA GLY A 85 8.84 -1.33 -19.47
C GLY A 85 10.29 -1.77 -19.75
N PRO A 86 11.29 -0.92 -19.43
CA PRO A 86 12.70 -1.30 -19.52
C PRO A 86 12.99 -2.48 -18.58
N GLY A 87 13.76 -3.47 -19.06
CA GLY A 87 14.07 -4.69 -18.30
C GLY A 87 12.97 -5.77 -18.36
N TYR A 88 11.99 -5.62 -19.24
CA TYR A 88 11.03 -6.68 -19.54
C TYR A 88 11.74 -7.89 -20.17
N GLU A 89 11.70 -9.03 -19.47
CA GLU A 89 12.16 -10.32 -19.97
C GLU A 89 10.93 -11.23 -20.17
N GLY A 90 10.76 -11.73 -21.40
CA GLY A 90 9.72 -12.71 -21.71
C GLY A 90 9.93 -13.99 -20.90
N GLY A 91 8.85 -14.74 -20.64
CA GLY A 91 8.90 -15.88 -19.74
C GLY A 91 7.51 -16.44 -19.39
N HIS A 92 7.52 -17.48 -18.56
CA HIS A 92 6.32 -18.16 -18.09
C HIS A 92 6.09 -17.82 -16.61
N VAL A 93 4.85 -17.45 -16.25
CA VAL A 93 4.47 -17.18 -14.86
C VAL A 93 3.18 -17.93 -14.53
N TYR A 94 3.14 -18.57 -13.37
CA TYR A 94 1.95 -19.27 -12.87
C TYR A 94 1.29 -18.46 -11.75
N ILE A 95 0.00 -18.15 -11.87
CA ILE A 95 -0.79 -17.45 -10.83
C ILE A 95 -2.14 -18.14 -10.67
N GLY A 96 -2.50 -18.56 -9.46
CA GLY A 96 -3.81 -19.16 -9.19
C GLY A 96 -4.13 -20.37 -10.06
N GLY A 97 -3.10 -21.11 -10.49
CA GLY A 97 -3.17 -22.22 -11.43
C GLY A 97 -3.07 -21.83 -12.91
N ILE A 98 -3.09 -20.54 -13.27
CA ILE A 98 -3.10 -20.03 -14.65
C ILE A 98 -1.66 -19.84 -15.16
N LEU A 99 -1.34 -20.39 -16.33
CA LEU A 99 -0.07 -20.14 -17.03
C LEU A 99 -0.19 -18.89 -17.91
N LEU A 100 0.63 -17.88 -17.60
CA LEU A 100 0.82 -16.66 -18.40
C LEU A 100 2.15 -16.75 -19.16
N GLU A 101 2.15 -16.34 -20.42
CA GLU A 101 3.33 -16.37 -21.29
C GLU A 101 3.63 -14.96 -21.80
N ASP A 102 4.89 -14.53 -21.69
CA ASP A 102 5.36 -13.23 -22.15
C ASP A 102 4.40 -12.11 -21.71
N GLU A 103 4.05 -12.09 -20.43
CA GLU A 103 3.14 -11.10 -19.86
C GLU A 103 3.89 -10.05 -19.05
N ARG A 104 3.40 -8.81 -19.10
CA ARG A 104 3.99 -7.67 -18.41
C ARG A 104 3.96 -7.87 -16.89
N PRO A 105 5.08 -7.69 -16.17
CA PRO A 105 5.15 -7.90 -14.73
C PRO A 105 4.09 -7.15 -13.92
N GLU A 106 3.75 -5.91 -14.32
CA GLU A 106 2.71 -5.12 -13.66
C GLU A 106 1.31 -5.73 -13.80
N LEU A 107 1.01 -6.37 -14.94
CA LEU A 107 -0.29 -7.04 -15.17
C LEU A 107 -0.34 -8.40 -14.47
N VAL A 108 0.78 -9.12 -14.46
CA VAL A 108 0.96 -10.34 -13.66
C VAL A 108 0.66 -10.03 -12.18
N LEU A 109 1.29 -8.98 -11.63
CA LEU A 109 1.08 -8.57 -10.24
C LEU A 109 -0.35 -8.11 -9.97
N ALA A 110 -0.94 -7.31 -10.86
CA ALA A 110 -2.31 -6.85 -10.72
C ALA A 110 -3.30 -8.03 -10.68
N LEU A 111 -3.15 -8.99 -11.60
CA LEU A 111 -3.98 -10.20 -11.58
C LEU A 111 -3.78 -11.01 -10.30
N ALA A 112 -2.54 -11.24 -9.87
CA ALA A 112 -2.25 -11.96 -8.64
C ALA A 112 -2.94 -11.33 -7.42
N LYS A 113 -2.90 -9.99 -7.30
CA LYS A 113 -3.59 -9.26 -6.22
C LYS A 113 -5.10 -9.41 -6.30
N LEU A 114 -5.70 -9.35 -7.49
CA LEU A 114 -7.15 -9.54 -7.66
C LEU A 114 -7.61 -10.98 -7.32
N LEU A 115 -6.74 -11.98 -7.49
CA LEU A 115 -7.04 -13.37 -7.15
C LEU A 115 -6.71 -13.73 -5.69
N SER A 116 -6.03 -12.83 -4.98
CA SER A 116 -5.61 -13.06 -3.60
C SER A 116 -6.53 -12.34 -2.60
N PRO A 117 -6.76 -12.92 -1.42
CA PRO A 117 -7.33 -12.17 -0.31
C PRO A 117 -6.35 -11.05 0.08
N ALA A 118 -6.86 -9.85 0.41
CA ALA A 118 -5.98 -8.76 0.84
C ALA A 118 -5.50 -8.92 2.30
N ARG A 119 -6.11 -9.84 3.05
CA ARG A 119 -5.74 -10.22 4.42
C ARG A 119 -5.51 -11.73 4.45
N ASP A 120 -4.64 -12.22 5.34
CA ASP A 120 -4.20 -13.64 5.46
C ASP A 120 -5.30 -14.66 5.86
N GLN A 121 -6.56 -14.41 5.50
CA GLN A 121 -7.69 -15.30 5.77
C GLN A 121 -8.10 -16.00 4.47
N SER A 122 -8.20 -17.33 4.54
CA SER A 122 -8.86 -18.10 3.48
C SER A 122 -10.32 -17.67 3.38
N ILE A 123 -10.75 -17.30 2.18
CA ILE A 123 -12.13 -16.89 1.94
C ILE A 123 -12.91 -18.07 1.40
N GLU A 124 -13.93 -18.47 2.15
CA GLU A 124 -14.88 -19.51 1.72
C GLU A 124 -15.49 -19.17 0.36
N GLY A 125 -15.49 -20.15 -0.55
CA GLY A 125 -15.95 -19.98 -1.93
C GLY A 125 -14.91 -19.43 -2.91
N THR A 126 -13.70 -19.06 -2.45
CA THR A 126 -12.60 -18.73 -3.37
C THR A 126 -12.07 -20.01 -4.03
N PRO A 127 -12.02 -20.09 -5.37
CA PRO A 127 -11.48 -21.26 -6.05
C PRO A 127 -10.02 -21.50 -5.67
N LYS A 128 -9.68 -22.75 -5.37
CA LYS A 128 -8.28 -23.16 -5.16
C LYS A 128 -7.47 -23.12 -6.45
N ASN A 129 -8.13 -23.35 -7.58
CA ASN A 129 -7.56 -23.28 -8.92
C ASN A 129 -8.49 -22.45 -9.82
N PHE A 130 -8.05 -21.23 -10.16
CA PHE A 130 -8.82 -20.33 -11.03
C PHE A 130 -8.80 -20.77 -12.49
N GLN A 131 -7.74 -21.47 -12.93
CA GLN A 131 -7.69 -22.01 -14.29
C GLN A 131 -8.85 -23.00 -14.51
N GLU A 132 -9.03 -23.94 -13.59
CA GLU A 132 -10.09 -24.96 -13.66
C GLU A 132 -11.48 -24.34 -13.47
N ALA A 133 -11.66 -23.47 -12.47
CA ALA A 133 -12.95 -22.88 -12.15
C ALA A 133 -13.51 -21.99 -13.28
N PHE A 134 -12.65 -21.37 -14.11
CA PHE A 134 -13.07 -20.44 -15.16
C PHE A 134 -12.65 -20.86 -16.57
N ASN A 135 -12.11 -22.07 -16.74
CA ASN A 135 -11.61 -22.59 -18.00
C ASN A 135 -10.72 -21.57 -18.76
N VAL A 136 -9.67 -21.09 -18.08
CA VAL A 136 -8.79 -20.03 -18.59
C VAL A 136 -7.85 -20.57 -19.67
N ASN A 137 -7.04 -21.57 -19.36
CA ASN A 137 -6.10 -22.20 -20.28
C ASN A 137 -6.77 -23.38 -21.01
N PRO A 138 -6.27 -23.79 -22.20
CA PRO A 138 -5.05 -23.34 -22.88
C PRO A 138 -5.18 -22.07 -23.73
N GLU A 139 -6.40 -21.59 -23.95
CA GLU A 139 -6.69 -20.50 -24.90
C GLU A 139 -6.19 -19.12 -24.43
N CYS A 140 -6.00 -18.96 -23.12
CA CYS A 140 -5.73 -17.67 -22.51
C CYS A 140 -4.37 -17.66 -21.80
N LYS A 141 -3.40 -16.98 -22.41
CA LYS A 141 -2.01 -16.89 -21.92
C LYS A 141 -1.61 -15.49 -21.43
N LYS A 142 -2.58 -14.57 -21.40
CA LYS A 142 -2.38 -13.16 -21.03
C LYS A 142 -3.28 -12.78 -19.85
N ALA A 143 -2.77 -11.95 -18.95
CA ALA A 143 -3.45 -11.53 -17.73
C ALA A 143 -4.79 -10.84 -18.01
N MET A 144 -4.84 -10.00 -19.06
CA MET A 144 -6.08 -9.31 -19.45
C MET A 144 -7.17 -10.29 -19.90
N CYS A 145 -6.80 -11.30 -20.70
CA CYS A 145 -7.73 -12.34 -21.11
C CYS A 145 -8.21 -13.16 -19.89
N ALA A 146 -7.31 -13.47 -18.95
CA ALA A 146 -7.67 -14.23 -17.75
C ALA A 146 -8.66 -13.42 -16.89
N ALA A 147 -8.41 -12.13 -16.70
CA ALA A 147 -9.32 -11.23 -16.01
C ALA A 147 -10.70 -11.17 -16.67
N GLN A 148 -10.77 -11.14 -18.00
CA GLN A 148 -12.05 -11.18 -18.74
C GLN A 148 -12.82 -12.49 -18.53
N LYS A 149 -12.13 -13.64 -18.46
CA LYS A 149 -12.76 -14.94 -18.18
C LYS A 149 -13.25 -15.05 -16.74
N ILE A 150 -12.48 -14.54 -15.77
CA ILE A 150 -12.76 -14.70 -14.34
C ILE A 150 -13.81 -13.69 -13.84
N PHE A 151 -13.70 -12.43 -14.28
CA PHE A 151 -14.54 -11.32 -13.79
C PHE A 151 -15.57 -10.84 -14.81
N GLY A 152 -15.54 -11.38 -16.03
CA GLY A 152 -16.43 -10.99 -17.13
C GLY A 152 -15.79 -10.00 -18.10
N ALA A 153 -16.20 -10.06 -19.37
CA ALA A 153 -15.55 -9.35 -20.47
C ALA A 153 -15.56 -7.81 -20.32
N ALA A 154 -16.60 -7.27 -19.68
CA ALA A 154 -16.73 -5.83 -19.45
C ALA A 154 -15.94 -5.37 -18.21
N VAL A 155 -16.11 -6.09 -17.09
CA VAL A 155 -15.65 -5.67 -15.76
C VAL A 155 -14.18 -6.06 -15.50
N GLY A 156 -13.73 -7.21 -16.01
CA GLY A 156 -12.35 -7.69 -15.81
C GLY A 156 -11.28 -6.68 -16.20
N PRO A 157 -11.35 -6.04 -17.39
CA PRO A 157 -10.40 -5.00 -17.78
C PRO A 157 -10.45 -3.77 -16.86
N GLN A 158 -11.64 -3.38 -16.39
CA GLN A 158 -11.82 -2.26 -15.45
C GLN A 158 -11.18 -2.57 -14.09
N MET A 159 -11.33 -3.80 -13.58
CA MET A 159 -10.67 -4.25 -12.34
C MET A 159 -9.15 -4.28 -12.48
N MET A 160 -8.64 -4.79 -13.60
CA MET A 160 -7.20 -4.80 -13.89
C MET A 160 -6.62 -3.38 -13.93
N TYR A 161 -7.34 -2.43 -14.54
CA TYR A 161 -6.96 -1.03 -14.56
C TYR A 161 -6.90 -0.41 -13.16
N LEU A 162 -7.94 -0.62 -12.34
CA LEU A 162 -7.97 -0.11 -10.97
C LEU A 162 -6.83 -0.68 -10.11
N MET A 163 -6.57 -1.98 -10.23
CA MET A 163 -5.50 -2.63 -9.48
C MET A 163 -4.11 -2.16 -9.92
N GLU A 164 -3.85 -2.10 -11.23
CA GLU A 164 -2.52 -1.74 -11.71
C GLU A 164 -2.19 -0.26 -11.50
N GLN A 165 -3.15 0.63 -11.70
CA GLN A 165 -2.93 2.07 -11.59
C GLN A 165 -3.05 2.59 -10.16
N PHE A 166 -3.93 2.01 -9.34
CA PHE A 166 -4.31 2.58 -8.04
C PHE A 166 -4.10 1.61 -6.85
N ASP A 167 -3.71 0.36 -7.11
CA ASP A 167 -3.60 -0.71 -6.11
C ASP A 167 -4.91 -0.96 -5.34
N VAL A 168 -6.04 -0.85 -6.05
CA VAL A 168 -7.38 -1.00 -5.49
C VAL A 168 -7.99 -2.34 -5.92
N ASN A 169 -8.32 -3.16 -4.93
CA ASN A 169 -8.90 -4.47 -5.09
C ASN A 169 -10.42 -4.44 -5.04
N THR A 170 -11.04 -4.51 -6.21
CA THR A 170 -12.49 -4.64 -6.37
C THR A 170 -12.94 -6.09 -6.57
N SER A 171 -12.06 -7.07 -6.39
CA SER A 171 -12.37 -8.48 -6.60
C SER A 171 -13.27 -9.03 -5.50
N ARG A 172 -14.33 -9.72 -5.91
CA ARG A 172 -15.21 -10.47 -4.98
C ARG A 172 -14.49 -11.62 -4.27
N TYR A 173 -13.34 -12.07 -4.78
CA TYR A 173 -12.54 -13.10 -4.13
C TYR A 173 -11.58 -12.53 -3.08
N SER A 174 -11.54 -11.21 -2.92
CA SER A 174 -10.74 -10.57 -1.89
C SER A 174 -11.45 -10.51 -0.53
N PHE A 175 -12.78 -10.70 -0.48
CA PHE A 175 -13.56 -10.70 0.77
C PHE A 175 -14.78 -11.63 0.74
N LYS A 176 -15.06 -12.37 1.83
CA LYS A 176 -16.09 -13.44 1.89
C LYS A 176 -17.53 -13.01 1.56
N ASN A 177 -17.88 -11.78 1.89
CA ASN A 177 -19.22 -11.24 1.68
C ASN A 177 -19.28 -10.27 0.50
N ALA A 178 -18.24 -10.24 -0.33
CA ALA A 178 -18.22 -9.41 -1.51
C ALA A 178 -19.09 -9.98 -2.64
N ASP A 179 -19.61 -9.07 -3.46
CA ASP A 179 -20.36 -9.34 -4.67
C ASP A 179 -19.64 -8.76 -5.89
N ALA A 180 -20.10 -9.14 -7.08
CA ALA A 180 -19.61 -8.58 -8.33
C ALA A 180 -20.13 -7.15 -8.53
N PHE A 181 -19.23 -6.28 -9.01
CA PHE A 181 -19.60 -4.99 -9.58
C PHE A 181 -20.23 -5.20 -10.95
N SER A 182 -21.23 -4.38 -11.27
CA SER A 182 -21.67 -4.18 -12.65
C SER A 182 -20.66 -3.31 -13.41
N SER A 183 -20.75 -3.28 -14.74
CA SER A 183 -19.89 -2.44 -15.58
C SER A 183 -20.08 -0.94 -15.35
N THR A 184 -21.29 -0.50 -14.98
CA THR A 184 -21.59 0.90 -14.66
C THR A 184 -21.09 1.29 -13.28
N GLU A 185 -21.23 0.40 -12.28
CA GLU A 185 -20.74 0.64 -10.93
C GLU A 185 -19.21 0.75 -10.90
N ILE A 186 -18.49 -0.15 -11.58
CA ILE A 186 -17.03 -0.06 -11.62
C ILE A 186 -16.54 1.12 -12.48
N ALA A 187 -17.32 1.55 -13.48
CA ALA A 187 -17.04 2.79 -14.19
C ALA A 187 -17.17 4.00 -13.25
N ASP A 188 -18.17 4.03 -12.37
CA ASP A 188 -18.30 5.07 -11.35
C ASP A 188 -17.14 5.05 -10.35
N VAL A 189 -16.65 3.86 -9.98
CA VAL A 189 -15.42 3.72 -9.18
C VAL A 189 -14.25 4.40 -9.90
N ILE A 190 -13.99 4.07 -11.18
CA ILE A 190 -12.92 4.72 -11.96
C ILE A 190 -13.12 6.24 -12.04
N ARG A 191 -14.36 6.73 -12.19
CA ARG A 191 -14.66 8.17 -12.19
C ARG A 191 -14.34 8.86 -10.87
N VAL A 192 -14.40 8.16 -9.74
CA VAL A 192 -13.92 8.73 -8.47
C VAL A 192 -12.40 8.87 -8.49
N PHE A 193 -11.67 7.92 -9.06
CA PHE A 193 -10.22 8.02 -9.22
C PHE A 193 -9.79 9.11 -10.21
N GLU A 194 -10.69 9.64 -11.05
CA GLU A 194 -10.43 10.87 -11.81
C GLU A 194 -10.23 12.11 -10.92
N LEU A 195 -10.75 12.06 -9.68
CA LEU A 195 -10.67 13.14 -8.71
C LEU A 195 -9.45 13.03 -7.80
N ILE A 196 -8.77 11.88 -7.83
CA ILE A 196 -7.67 11.50 -6.95
C ILE A 196 -6.36 11.65 -7.73
N ARG A 197 -5.38 12.32 -7.15
CA ARG A 197 -4.07 12.45 -7.78
C ARG A 197 -3.17 11.26 -7.47
N PRO A 198 -2.20 10.93 -8.34
CA PRO A 198 -1.26 9.83 -8.12
C PRO A 198 -0.47 9.91 -6.81
N GLU A 199 -0.27 11.10 -6.24
CA GLU A 199 0.45 11.26 -4.98
C GLU A 199 -0.39 10.92 -3.74
N GLN A 200 -1.71 10.77 -3.90
CA GLN A 200 -2.65 10.45 -2.84
C GLN A 200 -2.94 8.93 -2.75
N ILE A 201 -2.17 8.12 -3.47
CA ILE A 201 -2.31 6.67 -3.59
C ILE A 201 -0.92 6.01 -3.58
N PRO A 202 -0.83 4.71 -3.27
CA PRO A 202 -1.91 3.86 -2.75
C PRO A 202 -2.24 4.19 -1.29
N PHE A 203 -3.51 4.07 -0.89
CA PHE A 203 -3.92 4.20 0.52
C PHE A 203 -3.17 3.21 1.42
N GLN A 204 -3.05 1.99 0.92
CA GLN A 204 -2.26 0.92 1.47
C GLN A 204 -2.06 -0.12 0.35
N PRO A 205 -1.05 -1.00 0.44
CA PRO A 205 -0.90 -2.07 -0.54
C PRO A 205 -2.17 -2.92 -0.65
N ASN A 206 -2.62 -3.18 -1.88
CA ASN A 206 -3.80 -4.00 -2.18
C ASN A 206 -5.08 -3.53 -1.44
N LYS A 207 -5.37 -2.22 -1.45
CA LYS A 207 -6.51 -1.63 -0.73
C LYS A 207 -7.82 -2.22 -1.25
N GLN A 208 -8.57 -2.87 -0.36
CA GLN A 208 -9.88 -3.40 -0.70
C GLN A 208 -10.91 -2.28 -0.92
N LEU A 209 -11.70 -2.44 -1.96
CA LEU A 209 -12.92 -1.69 -2.23
C LEU A 209 -14.01 -2.73 -2.48
N ILE A 210 -14.80 -3.00 -1.45
CA ILE A 210 -15.71 -4.14 -1.42
C ILE A 210 -17.12 -3.66 -1.72
N LYS A 211 -17.81 -4.30 -2.67
CA LYS A 211 -19.27 -4.24 -2.75
C LYS A 211 -19.83 -5.44 -2.00
N PHE A 212 -20.68 -5.23 -1.01
CA PHE A 212 -21.31 -6.33 -0.29
C PHE A 212 -22.42 -7.00 -1.12
N LYS A 213 -22.68 -8.28 -0.82
CA LYS A 213 -23.84 -9.04 -1.32
C LYS A 213 -25.17 -8.36 -0.96
N ARG A 214 -26.18 -8.58 -1.78
CA ARG A 214 -27.55 -8.11 -1.54
C ARG A 214 -28.03 -8.46 -0.12
N GLY A 215 -28.73 -7.53 0.52
CA GLY A 215 -29.24 -7.68 1.89
C GLY A 215 -28.23 -7.37 3.00
N TYR A 216 -26.96 -7.12 2.67
CA TYR A 216 -26.00 -6.57 3.62
C TYR A 216 -26.23 -5.06 3.75
N THR A 217 -26.93 -4.69 4.81
CA THR A 217 -27.12 -3.29 5.24
C THR A 217 -26.42 -3.09 6.58
N ARG A 218 -26.10 -1.85 6.96
CA ARG A 218 -25.57 -1.58 8.30
C ARG A 218 -26.56 -2.03 9.39
N ALA A 219 -27.87 -2.09 9.10
CA ALA A 219 -28.89 -2.69 9.96
C ALA A 219 -28.61 -4.16 10.34
N ALA A 220 -28.02 -4.94 9.44
CA ALA A 220 -27.60 -6.31 9.72
C ALA A 220 -26.40 -6.38 10.68
N TYR A 221 -25.78 -5.23 11.01
CA TYR A 221 -24.59 -5.06 11.84
C TYR A 221 -24.74 -3.96 12.93
N GLY A 222 -25.90 -3.31 13.07
CA GLY A 222 -26.12 -2.11 13.89
C GLY A 222 -27.53 -1.51 13.74
N SER A 223 -27.80 -0.34 14.36
CA SER A 223 -29.15 0.26 14.45
C SER A 223 -29.60 1.11 13.24
N ASP A 224 -28.71 1.37 12.28
CA ASP A 224 -28.88 2.50 11.33
C ASP A 224 -29.63 2.17 10.02
N GLY A 225 -30.23 0.98 9.91
CA GLY A 225 -31.14 0.64 8.81
C GLY A 225 -30.49 0.58 7.41
N ASP A 226 -31.33 0.58 6.37
CA ASP A 226 -30.99 0.63 4.93
C ASP A 226 -30.37 1.98 4.48
N THR A 227 -30.15 2.90 5.41
CA THR A 227 -29.83 4.29 5.09
C THR A 227 -28.36 4.56 4.83
N VAL A 228 -27.48 3.67 5.30
CA VAL A 228 -26.03 3.80 5.13
C VAL A 228 -25.60 3.18 3.81
N LEU A 229 -24.86 3.96 3.03
CA LEU A 229 -24.43 3.58 1.68
C LEU A 229 -23.04 2.93 1.68
N ALA A 230 -22.13 3.40 2.53
CA ALA A 230 -20.78 2.86 2.65
C ALA A 230 -20.19 3.11 4.04
N ASN A 231 -18.92 2.72 4.25
CA ASN A 231 -18.16 3.01 5.47
C ASN A 231 -16.71 3.40 5.17
N ALA A 232 -16.03 3.91 6.20
CA ALA A 232 -14.65 4.39 6.14
C ALA A 232 -13.62 3.35 5.65
N SER A 233 -13.95 2.05 5.64
CA SER A 233 -13.07 1.03 5.04
C SER A 233 -13.21 0.91 3.51
N ILE A 234 -14.05 1.74 2.88
CA ILE A 234 -14.49 1.68 1.48
C ILE A 234 -15.24 0.37 1.17
N GLU A 235 -16.14 0.01 2.09
CA GLU A 235 -17.07 -1.09 1.89
C GLU A 235 -18.45 -0.53 1.56
N LEU A 236 -18.96 -0.88 0.38
CA LEU A 236 -20.18 -0.38 -0.24
C LEU A 236 -21.32 -1.35 0.06
N PHE A 237 -22.36 -0.87 0.74
CA PHE A 237 -23.54 -1.65 1.07
C PHE A 237 -24.51 -1.75 -0.12
N ASP A 238 -25.46 -2.68 -0.04
CA ASP A 238 -26.46 -2.94 -1.10
C ASP A 238 -27.25 -1.68 -1.52
N SER A 239 -27.50 -0.78 -0.57
CA SER A 239 -28.15 0.52 -0.82
C SER A 239 -27.36 1.44 -1.76
N TRP A 240 -26.02 1.34 -1.84
CA TRP A 240 -25.18 2.16 -2.72
C TRP A 240 -25.44 1.85 -4.20
N SER A 241 -25.60 0.56 -4.54
CA SER A 241 -25.89 0.13 -5.90
C SER A 241 -27.19 0.71 -6.46
N ARG A 242 -28.16 1.01 -5.58
CA ARG A 242 -29.47 1.58 -5.92
C ARG A 242 -29.47 3.10 -6.13
N GLN A 243 -28.34 3.77 -5.88
CA GLN A 243 -28.26 5.24 -5.99
C GLN A 243 -27.91 5.69 -7.41
N SER A 244 -28.07 6.99 -7.68
CA SER A 244 -27.60 7.59 -8.93
C SER A 244 -26.09 7.47 -9.08
N SER A 245 -25.59 7.48 -10.33
CA SER A 245 -24.13 7.48 -10.60
C SER A 245 -23.42 8.62 -9.86
N ILE A 246 -24.05 9.80 -9.80
CA ILE A 246 -23.51 10.97 -9.11
C ILE A 246 -23.47 10.76 -7.59
N MET A 247 -24.52 10.20 -6.99
CA MET A 247 -24.53 9.87 -5.57
C MET A 247 -23.51 8.79 -5.23
N ARG A 248 -23.37 7.76 -6.07
CA ARG A 248 -22.35 6.71 -5.91
C ARG A 248 -20.94 7.28 -5.90
N GLN A 249 -20.65 8.22 -6.82
CA GLN A 249 -19.37 8.92 -6.88
C GLN A 249 -19.14 9.81 -5.65
N TYR A 250 -20.16 10.58 -5.23
CA TYR A 250 -20.08 11.42 -4.03
C TYR A 250 -19.75 10.58 -2.79
N THR A 251 -20.54 9.53 -2.53
CA THR A 251 -20.34 8.64 -1.38
C THR A 251 -18.96 8.00 -1.41
N LEU A 252 -18.53 7.46 -2.55
CA LEU A 252 -17.22 6.81 -2.63
C LEU A 252 -16.07 7.81 -2.44
N TYR A 253 -16.18 9.03 -2.96
CA TYR A 253 -15.16 10.06 -2.70
C TYR A 253 -15.12 10.49 -1.22
N HIS A 254 -16.28 10.55 -0.57
CA HIS A 254 -16.38 10.76 0.88
C HIS A 254 -15.64 9.65 1.64
N GLU A 255 -15.84 8.37 1.31
CA GLU A 255 -15.09 7.27 1.97
C GLU A 255 -13.59 7.31 1.68
N VAL A 256 -13.20 7.76 0.49
CA VAL A 256 -11.79 8.03 0.16
C VAL A 256 -11.20 9.08 1.10
N ALA A 257 -11.97 10.11 1.48
CA ALA A 257 -11.51 11.12 2.42
C ALA A 257 -11.23 10.55 3.82
N HIS A 258 -12.08 9.66 4.34
CA HIS A 258 -11.78 8.92 5.57
C HIS A 258 -10.45 8.15 5.46
N ASN A 259 -10.21 7.50 4.31
CA ASN A 259 -8.96 6.76 4.10
C ASN A 259 -7.71 7.65 4.00
N TYR A 260 -7.84 8.90 3.56
CA TYR A 260 -6.75 9.85 3.66
C TYR A 260 -6.38 10.13 5.11
N SER A 261 -7.38 10.32 5.99
CA SER A 261 -7.12 10.51 7.42
C SER A 261 -6.42 9.29 8.03
N ASP A 262 -7.06 8.12 7.94
CA ASP A 262 -6.64 6.89 8.64
C ASP A 262 -5.30 6.32 8.16
N ASN A 263 -5.03 6.43 6.86
CA ASN A 263 -3.86 5.80 6.26
C ASN A 263 -2.75 6.80 6.00
N HIS A 264 -3.03 7.92 5.33
CA HIS A 264 -1.97 8.85 4.92
C HIS A 264 -1.55 9.84 5.99
N PHE A 265 -2.43 10.17 6.93
CA PHE A 265 -2.20 11.24 7.90
C PHE A 265 -2.28 10.81 9.37
N SER A 266 -2.20 9.50 9.63
CA SER A 266 -2.15 8.93 10.98
C SER A 266 -3.34 9.35 11.86
N ASP A 267 -4.55 9.09 11.37
CA ASP A 267 -5.82 9.39 12.04
C ASP A 267 -5.96 10.89 12.35
N TYR A 268 -5.65 11.74 11.36
CA TYR A 268 -5.56 13.19 11.53
C TYR A 268 -6.89 13.86 11.92
N ASP A 269 -8.01 13.28 11.53
CA ASP A 269 -9.37 13.64 11.96
C ASP A 269 -9.61 13.44 13.47
N ARG A 270 -8.71 12.77 14.19
CA ARG A 270 -8.64 12.71 15.66
C ARG A 270 -7.62 13.66 16.27
N SER A 271 -6.82 14.32 15.45
CA SER A 271 -5.74 15.18 15.94
C SER A 271 -6.29 16.39 16.69
N ASN A 272 -5.59 16.83 17.74
CA ASN A 272 -5.94 18.05 18.46
C ASN A 272 -6.04 19.27 17.53
N ALA A 273 -5.22 19.31 16.48
CA ALA A 273 -5.26 20.36 15.47
C ALA A 273 -6.60 20.39 14.71
N TRP A 274 -7.08 19.23 14.24
CA TRP A 274 -8.39 19.14 13.58
C TRP A 274 -9.54 19.44 14.53
N LEU A 275 -9.55 18.82 15.71
CA LEU A 275 -10.61 18.98 16.70
C LEU A 275 -10.79 20.46 17.11
N ALA A 276 -9.70 21.22 17.20
CA ALA A 276 -9.76 22.65 17.52
C ALA A 276 -10.50 23.50 16.47
N LEU A 277 -10.43 23.12 15.17
CA LEU A 277 -11.04 23.88 14.07
C LEU A 277 -12.57 23.93 14.13
N SER A 278 -13.20 22.98 14.83
CA SER A 278 -14.66 22.97 15.04
C SER A 278 -15.06 22.85 16.50
N ASN A 279 -14.10 23.06 17.41
CA ASN A 279 -14.29 22.95 18.85
C ASN A 279 -14.93 21.61 19.25
N TRP A 280 -14.48 20.52 18.62
CA TRP A 280 -14.83 19.18 19.00
C TRP A 280 -14.25 18.86 20.37
N LYS A 281 -15.06 18.25 21.23
CA LYS A 281 -14.62 17.74 22.53
C LYS A 281 -15.05 16.29 22.68
N GLU A 282 -14.09 15.45 23.02
CA GLU A 282 -14.36 14.08 23.42
C GLU A 282 -14.89 14.09 24.87
N ASN A 283 -16.02 13.43 25.09
CA ASN A 283 -16.58 13.23 26.41
C ASN A 283 -15.93 12.03 27.10
N THR A 284 -16.29 11.75 28.35
CA THR A 284 -15.72 10.63 29.13
C THR A 284 -16.02 9.25 28.56
N ASN A 285 -17.00 9.14 27.66
CA ASN A 285 -17.39 7.89 27.00
C ASN A 285 -16.68 7.70 25.64
N GLY A 286 -15.83 8.63 25.23
CA GLY A 286 -15.18 8.62 23.92
C GLY A 286 -16.05 9.14 22.77
N GLU A 287 -17.19 9.76 23.07
CA GLU A 287 -18.06 10.36 22.06
C GLU A 287 -17.68 11.83 21.85
N PHE A 288 -17.85 12.33 20.63
CA PHE A 288 -17.49 13.71 20.29
C PHE A 288 -18.71 14.61 20.23
N GLU A 289 -18.60 15.77 20.87
CA GLU A 289 -19.60 16.83 20.79
C GLU A 289 -18.96 18.15 20.38
N ALA A 290 -19.56 18.82 19.39
CA ALA A 290 -19.17 20.17 19.01
C ALA A 290 -19.76 21.18 20.00
N GLN A 291 -18.97 22.17 20.44
CA GLN A 291 -19.46 23.20 21.36
C GLN A 291 -20.48 24.14 20.68
N LYS A 292 -21.78 23.85 20.87
CA LYS A 292 -22.93 24.55 20.25
C LYS A 292 -22.96 26.07 20.43
N ARG A 293 -22.37 26.63 21.50
CA ARG A 293 -22.44 28.08 21.82
C ARG A 293 -21.64 28.98 20.86
N LYS A 294 -20.70 28.46 20.06
CA LYS A 294 -19.97 29.24 19.04
C LYS A 294 -20.50 29.06 17.62
N ALA A 295 -21.40 28.09 17.38
CA ALA A 295 -22.09 27.94 16.10
C ALA A 295 -22.96 29.17 15.74
N GLN A 296 -23.35 29.96 16.74
CA GLN A 296 -24.07 31.24 16.58
C GLN A 296 -23.21 32.39 16.03
N GLN A 297 -21.89 32.22 15.90
CA GLN A 297 -20.96 33.22 15.35
C GLN A 297 -20.44 32.88 13.95
N GLY A 298 -20.92 31.78 13.35
CA GLY A 298 -20.43 31.22 12.09
C GLY A 298 -20.30 29.71 12.24
N HIS A 299 -20.99 28.95 11.39
CA HIS A 299 -21.03 27.50 11.48
C HIS A 299 -19.82 26.90 10.74
N PRO A 300 -18.87 26.21 11.43
CA PRO A 300 -17.63 25.75 10.82
C PRO A 300 -17.79 24.47 9.98
N PHE A 301 -19.01 23.93 9.89
CA PHE A 301 -19.34 22.73 9.14
C PHE A 301 -19.94 23.08 7.78
N VAL A 302 -19.67 22.24 6.80
CA VAL A 302 -20.11 22.39 5.40
C VAL A 302 -21.37 21.58 5.08
N SER A 303 -21.79 20.69 5.98
CA SER A 303 -23.01 19.89 5.84
C SER A 303 -23.52 19.45 7.22
N ARG A 304 -24.81 19.08 7.29
CA ARG A 304 -25.39 18.51 8.52
C ARG A 304 -24.81 17.15 8.85
N TYR A 305 -24.39 16.38 7.85
CA TYR A 305 -23.73 15.10 8.08
C TYR A 305 -22.37 15.28 8.76
N GLY A 306 -21.61 16.32 8.39
CA GLY A 306 -20.35 16.68 9.04
C GLY A 306 -20.50 17.12 10.51
N GLU A 307 -21.70 17.51 10.97
CA GLU A 307 -21.95 17.84 12.38
C GLU A 307 -22.06 16.61 13.29
N THR A 308 -22.07 15.40 12.72
CA THR A 308 -22.34 14.19 13.50
C THR A 308 -21.16 13.77 14.38
N ASN A 309 -19.93 13.90 13.87
CA ASN A 309 -18.69 13.60 14.58
C ASN A 309 -17.48 14.20 13.79
N PRO A 310 -16.28 14.31 14.39
CA PRO A 310 -15.12 14.93 13.72
C PRO A 310 -14.61 14.18 12.49
N PHE A 311 -14.90 12.88 12.37
CA PHE A 311 -14.50 12.06 11.21
C PHE A 311 -15.34 12.44 10.01
N GLU A 312 -16.66 12.50 10.19
CA GLU A 312 -17.59 12.93 9.14
C GLU A 312 -17.40 14.40 8.78
N ASP A 313 -17.05 15.24 9.76
CA ASP A 313 -16.64 16.61 9.52
C ASP A 313 -15.43 16.69 8.57
N PHE A 314 -14.41 15.85 8.80
CA PHE A 314 -13.22 15.79 7.95
C PHE A 314 -13.59 15.34 6.54
N ALA A 315 -14.30 14.22 6.40
CA ALA A 315 -14.66 13.67 5.10
C ALA A 315 -15.56 14.62 4.29
N GLU A 316 -16.56 15.24 4.93
CA GLU A 316 -17.42 16.24 4.29
C GLU A 316 -16.66 17.52 3.95
N SER A 317 -15.71 17.95 4.79
CA SER A 317 -14.86 19.11 4.50
C SER A 317 -13.93 18.84 3.31
N VAL A 318 -13.30 17.67 3.23
CA VAL A 318 -12.46 17.29 2.07
C VAL A 318 -13.32 17.16 0.79
N THR A 319 -14.52 16.63 0.93
CA THR A 319 -15.51 16.54 -0.17
C THR A 319 -15.95 17.93 -0.64
N ALA A 320 -16.25 18.84 0.29
CA ALA A 320 -16.52 20.24 -0.02
C ALA A 320 -15.34 20.89 -0.73
N TYR A 321 -14.10 20.67 -0.27
CA TYR A 321 -12.92 21.22 -0.92
C TYR A 321 -12.83 20.81 -2.40
N ARG A 322 -13.20 19.56 -2.71
CA ARG A 322 -13.11 19.01 -4.08
C ARG A 322 -14.24 19.48 -5.00
N PHE A 323 -15.47 19.58 -4.49
CA PHE A 323 -16.67 19.81 -5.30
C PHE A 323 -17.28 21.21 -5.12
N ASN A 324 -17.13 21.81 -3.95
CA ASN A 324 -17.65 23.13 -3.61
C ASN A 324 -16.65 23.92 -2.73
N PRO A 325 -15.43 24.22 -3.23
CA PRO A 325 -14.38 24.86 -2.44
C PRO A 325 -14.79 26.22 -1.86
N ALA A 326 -15.70 26.93 -2.56
CA ALA A 326 -16.24 28.21 -2.10
C ALA A 326 -17.07 28.07 -0.81
N LEU A 327 -17.88 27.01 -0.68
CA LEU A 327 -18.65 26.74 0.54
C LEU A 327 -17.72 26.51 1.73
N LEU A 328 -16.72 25.64 1.59
CA LEU A 328 -15.77 25.37 2.66
C LEU A 328 -14.99 26.64 3.05
N LYS A 329 -14.50 27.40 2.07
CA LYS A 329 -13.77 28.64 2.34
C LYS A 329 -14.62 29.67 3.07
N LYS A 330 -15.92 29.73 2.80
CA LYS A 330 -16.88 30.61 3.49
C LYS A 330 -17.18 30.11 4.91
N ALA A 331 -17.41 28.81 5.08
CA ALA A 331 -17.78 28.21 6.37
C ALA A 331 -16.60 28.15 7.35
N SER A 332 -15.41 27.76 6.87
CA SER A 332 -14.19 27.67 7.66
C SER A 332 -12.93 27.89 6.78
N PRO A 333 -12.42 29.12 6.71
CA PRO A 333 -11.17 29.42 6.02
C PRO A 333 -9.97 28.61 6.54
N ASP A 334 -9.95 28.30 7.83
CA ASP A 334 -8.87 27.53 8.45
C ASP A 334 -8.89 26.07 8.00
N LYS A 335 -10.06 25.42 7.97
CA LYS A 335 -10.19 24.08 7.37
C LYS A 335 -9.84 24.08 5.89
N TYR A 336 -10.29 25.10 5.15
CA TYR A 336 -9.94 25.25 3.74
C TYR A 336 -8.42 25.26 3.54
N ASN A 337 -7.71 26.10 4.29
CA ASN A 337 -6.26 26.21 4.19
C ASN A 337 -5.56 24.94 4.65
N LEU A 338 -6.01 24.32 5.73
CA LEU A 338 -5.45 23.05 6.19
C LEU A 338 -5.62 21.96 5.12
N ILE A 339 -6.82 21.75 4.61
CA ILE A 339 -7.11 20.70 3.60
C ILE A 339 -6.35 20.96 2.30
N LYS A 340 -6.25 22.23 1.87
CA LYS A 340 -5.41 22.64 0.75
C LYS A 340 -3.98 22.14 0.93
N LEU A 341 -3.36 22.39 2.09
CA LEU A 341 -1.96 22.09 2.34
C LEU A 341 -1.72 20.60 2.65
N LEU A 342 -2.58 20.00 3.46
CA LEU A 342 -2.47 18.61 3.96
C LEU A 342 -2.87 17.60 2.88
N VAL A 343 -4.08 17.71 2.34
CA VAL A 343 -4.70 16.68 1.48
C VAL A 343 -4.33 16.90 0.01
N PHE A 344 -4.33 18.16 -0.43
CA PHE A 344 -4.17 18.51 -1.85
C PHE A 344 -2.84 19.18 -2.19
N ASP A 345 -1.88 19.16 -1.27
CA ASP A 345 -0.49 19.58 -1.52
C ASP A 345 -0.40 20.98 -2.16
N GLY A 346 -1.22 21.90 -1.66
CA GLY A 346 -1.29 23.30 -2.09
C GLY A 346 -2.17 23.58 -3.32
N LEU A 347 -2.75 22.58 -3.98
CA LEU A 347 -3.63 22.82 -5.13
C LEU A 347 -4.99 23.34 -4.74
N GLU A 348 -5.59 24.15 -5.61
CA GLU A 348 -6.98 24.61 -5.50
C GLU A 348 -7.80 24.15 -6.70
N PHE A 349 -9.08 23.84 -6.45
CA PHE A 349 -10.04 23.39 -7.47
C PHE A 349 -11.05 24.46 -7.86
N THR A 350 -10.67 25.74 -7.73
CA THR A 350 -11.52 26.89 -8.04
C THR A 350 -11.54 27.25 -9.53
N SER A 351 -10.57 26.75 -10.31
CA SER A 351 -10.51 26.92 -11.76
C SER A 351 -9.53 25.94 -12.41
N ASN A 352 -9.62 25.73 -13.73
CA ASN A 352 -8.66 24.88 -14.48
C ASN A 352 -7.21 25.37 -14.35
N ALA A 353 -7.00 26.70 -14.29
CA ALA A 353 -5.66 27.29 -14.14
C ALA A 353 -5.06 27.01 -12.76
N ALA A 354 -5.88 26.94 -11.72
CA ALA A 354 -5.44 26.62 -10.36
C ALA A 354 -4.93 25.17 -10.23
N CYS A 355 -5.45 24.25 -11.05
CA CYS A 355 -5.05 22.85 -11.02
C CYS A 355 -3.76 22.53 -11.75
N SER A 356 -3.27 23.46 -12.56
CA SER A 356 -1.99 23.33 -13.26
C SER A 356 -0.82 23.93 -12.47
N GLN A 357 -1.09 24.46 -11.27
CA GLN A 357 -0.04 25.04 -10.44
C GLN A 357 0.91 23.96 -9.91
N PRO A 358 2.21 24.25 -9.75
CA PRO A 358 3.13 23.33 -9.09
C PRO A 358 2.68 23.06 -7.66
N THR A 359 2.56 21.78 -7.30
CA THR A 359 2.21 21.36 -5.94
C THR A 359 3.33 21.69 -4.95
N LEU A 360 3.04 21.72 -3.64
CA LEU A 360 4.07 21.99 -2.62
C LEU A 360 5.14 20.91 -2.61
N LYS A 361 4.79 19.63 -2.75
CA LYS A 361 5.76 18.53 -2.98
C LYS A 361 6.68 18.84 -4.15
N THR A 362 6.15 19.32 -5.27
CA THR A 362 6.98 19.68 -6.43
C THR A 362 7.94 20.83 -6.09
N GLN A 363 7.48 21.82 -5.33
CA GLN A 363 8.30 22.95 -4.89
C GLN A 363 9.39 22.52 -3.90
N TYR A 364 9.06 21.70 -2.91
CA TYR A 364 9.99 21.14 -1.95
C TYR A 364 10.98 20.18 -2.61
N GLN A 365 10.51 19.33 -3.53
CA GLN A 365 11.36 18.44 -4.30
C GLN A 365 12.39 19.22 -5.13
N LYS A 366 12.02 20.34 -5.74
CA LYS A 366 12.98 21.21 -6.45
C LYS A 366 14.08 21.73 -5.53
N GLN A 367 13.78 22.03 -4.27
CA GLN A 367 14.81 22.43 -3.31
C GLN A 367 15.67 21.25 -2.90
N VAL A 368 15.07 20.07 -2.74
CA VAL A 368 15.83 18.84 -2.49
C VAL A 368 16.81 18.55 -3.64
N ASP A 369 16.32 18.68 -4.87
CA ASP A 369 17.09 18.46 -6.10
C ASP A 369 18.16 19.54 -6.33
N ALA A 370 17.92 20.78 -5.86
CA ALA A 370 18.91 21.86 -5.88
C ALA A 370 20.07 21.64 -4.90
N GLY A 371 19.93 20.67 -3.98
CA GLY A 371 20.96 20.25 -3.04
C GLY A 371 20.56 20.50 -1.59
N VAL A 372 20.42 19.42 -0.83
CA VAL A 372 20.30 19.45 0.63
C VAL A 372 21.65 19.11 1.24
N SER A 373 22.14 19.97 2.14
CA SER A 373 23.29 19.65 2.99
C SER A 373 22.80 19.02 4.29
N PHE A 374 23.15 17.76 4.48
CA PHE A 374 23.05 17.08 5.77
C PHE A 374 24.40 17.18 6.48
N SER A 375 24.39 17.45 7.79
CA SER A 375 25.61 17.37 8.60
C SER A 375 26.13 15.93 8.64
N HIS A 376 27.38 15.74 9.01
CA HIS A 376 27.95 14.40 9.15
C HIS A 376 27.12 13.54 10.12
N GLU A 377 26.74 14.10 11.27
CA GLU A 377 25.94 13.41 12.29
C GLU A 377 24.56 13.00 11.75
N GLN A 378 23.94 13.86 10.93
CA GLN A 378 22.65 13.56 10.31
C GLN A 378 22.77 12.44 9.27
N LYS A 379 23.81 12.46 8.44
CA LYS A 379 24.08 11.41 7.47
C LYS A 379 24.35 10.07 8.17
N GLU A 380 25.15 10.08 9.24
CA GLU A 380 25.40 8.90 10.05
C GLU A 380 24.13 8.35 10.70
N ALA A 381 23.27 9.22 11.24
CA ALA A 381 21.98 8.80 11.80
C ALA A 381 21.09 8.13 10.74
N ILE A 382 20.92 8.75 9.57
CA ILE A 382 20.13 8.20 8.45
C ILE A 382 20.74 6.88 7.97
N LYS A 383 22.06 6.83 7.78
CA LYS A 383 22.80 5.62 7.37
C LYS A 383 22.57 4.48 8.35
N ASN A 384 22.68 4.74 9.65
CA ASN A 384 22.51 3.72 10.69
C ASN A 384 21.06 3.21 10.76
N SER A 385 20.07 4.09 10.63
CA SER A 385 18.65 3.70 10.53
C SER A 385 18.37 2.83 9.30
N CYS A 386 18.98 3.14 8.16
CA CYS A 386 18.72 2.46 6.88
C CYS A 386 19.71 1.34 6.51
N ARG A 387 20.74 1.10 7.31
CA ARG A 387 21.75 0.05 7.07
C ARG A 387 21.10 -1.32 6.92
N GLN A 388 20.11 -1.62 7.76
CA GLN A 388 19.43 -2.90 7.72
C GLN A 388 18.59 -3.10 6.44
N SER A 389 17.84 -2.07 6.01
CA SER A 389 17.03 -2.17 4.80
C SER A 389 17.91 -2.36 3.57
N TYR A 390 19.08 -1.72 3.54
CA TYR A 390 20.11 -1.92 2.51
C TYR A 390 20.54 -3.38 2.38
N TYR A 391 20.97 -4.00 3.49
CA TYR A 391 21.39 -5.40 3.47
C TYR A 391 20.28 -6.36 3.06
N GLN A 392 19.04 -6.10 3.49
CA GLN A 392 17.88 -6.90 3.09
C GLN A 392 17.60 -6.83 1.59
N SER A 393 17.84 -5.69 0.95
CA SER A 393 17.71 -5.53 -0.50
C SER A 393 18.78 -6.30 -1.28
N ILE A 394 20.01 -6.36 -0.75
CA ILE A 394 21.12 -7.10 -1.38
C ILE A 394 20.88 -8.61 -1.37
N VAL A 395 20.47 -9.16 -0.22
CA VAL A 395 20.28 -10.62 -0.07
C VAL A 395 18.94 -11.13 -0.64
N GLY A 396 18.23 -10.28 -1.39
CA GLY A 396 16.99 -10.64 -2.08
C GLY A 396 15.78 -10.87 -1.17
N ARG A 397 15.83 -10.40 0.08
CA ARG A 397 14.66 -10.47 0.98
C ARG A 397 13.66 -9.36 0.72
N SER A 398 14.14 -8.18 0.32
CA SER A 398 13.30 -7.01 0.05
C SER A 398 13.62 -6.42 -1.33
N PRO A 399 12.66 -5.75 -1.99
CA PRO A 399 12.96 -4.96 -3.19
C PRO A 399 13.99 -3.86 -2.91
N VAL A 400 14.72 -3.41 -3.93
CA VAL A 400 15.69 -2.29 -3.81
C VAL A 400 15.00 -1.00 -3.36
N SER A 401 13.73 -0.82 -3.73
CA SER A 401 12.91 0.30 -3.29
C SER A 401 12.75 0.37 -1.75
N PHE A 402 12.94 -0.74 -1.02
CA PHE A 402 12.83 -0.74 0.44
C PHE A 402 13.92 0.12 1.10
N PHE A 403 15.18 -0.02 0.65
CA PHE A 403 16.26 0.87 1.08
C PHE A 403 16.01 2.32 0.67
N ALA A 404 15.59 2.53 -0.59
CA ALA A 404 15.29 3.86 -1.08
C ALA A 404 14.21 4.58 -0.26
N ASN A 405 13.13 3.87 0.09
CA ASN A 405 12.04 4.39 0.91
C ASN A 405 12.51 4.73 2.33
N CYS A 406 13.41 3.92 2.91
CA CYS A 406 14.01 4.24 4.20
C CYS A 406 14.78 5.56 4.15
N VAL A 407 15.70 5.70 3.21
CA VAL A 407 16.51 6.92 3.08
C VAL A 407 15.60 8.12 2.83
N ASP A 408 14.63 7.99 1.93
CA ASP A 408 13.68 9.07 1.63
C ASP A 408 12.90 9.49 2.89
N TYR A 409 12.40 8.55 3.70
CA TYR A 409 11.68 8.83 4.94
C TYR A 409 12.52 9.50 6.03
N GLU A 410 13.66 8.89 6.39
CA GLU A 410 14.54 9.42 7.45
C GLU A 410 15.09 10.81 7.07
N ALA A 411 15.49 10.99 5.80
CA ALA A 411 15.98 12.27 5.30
C ALA A 411 14.87 13.35 5.30
N THR A 412 13.62 12.97 5.02
CA THR A 412 12.48 13.90 5.04
C THR A 412 12.24 14.45 6.43
N GLN A 413 12.29 13.62 7.47
CA GLN A 413 12.13 14.09 8.84
C GLN A 413 13.22 15.09 9.24
N VAL A 414 14.47 14.80 8.87
CA VAL A 414 15.60 15.72 9.13
C VAL A 414 15.42 17.03 8.36
N TRP A 415 15.08 16.94 7.07
CA TRP A 415 14.84 18.11 6.22
C TRP A 415 13.67 18.95 6.73
N GLN A 416 12.58 18.32 7.17
CA GLN A 416 11.41 18.99 7.72
C GLN A 416 11.77 19.80 8.96
N LYS A 417 12.52 19.24 9.92
CA LYS A 417 12.97 19.95 11.12
C LYS A 417 13.83 21.18 10.79
N GLN A 418 14.68 21.09 9.77
CA GLN A 418 15.54 22.20 9.34
C GLN A 418 14.79 23.32 8.60
N ASN A 419 13.62 23.01 8.04
CA ASN A 419 12.95 23.91 7.10
C ASN A 419 11.52 24.32 7.54
N ILE A 420 11.01 23.81 8.66
CA ILE A 420 9.67 24.17 9.18
C ILE A 420 9.50 25.69 9.36
N ASN A 421 10.56 26.39 9.80
CA ASN A 421 10.52 27.85 9.97
C ASN A 421 10.68 28.64 8.65
N LYS A 422 11.18 27.98 7.59
CA LYS A 422 11.36 28.62 6.27
C LYS A 422 10.11 28.50 5.40
N PHE A 423 9.29 27.47 5.63
CA PHE A 423 8.09 27.19 4.85
C PHE A 423 6.85 27.23 5.75
N PRO A 424 6.18 28.38 5.85
CA PRO A 424 4.98 28.50 6.69
C PRO A 424 3.80 27.63 6.21
N GLY A 425 3.80 27.18 4.95
CA GLY A 425 2.83 26.23 4.41
C GLY A 425 3.23 24.75 4.57
N LEU A 426 4.30 24.45 5.30
CA LEU A 426 4.76 23.09 5.54
C LEU A 426 3.89 22.43 6.60
N VAL A 427 3.12 21.43 6.18
CA VAL A 427 2.40 20.54 7.07
C VAL A 427 3.19 19.23 7.13
N PRO A 428 3.84 18.87 8.25
CA PRO A 428 4.73 17.72 8.30
C PRO A 428 4.10 16.41 7.79
N GLN A 429 2.83 16.18 8.14
CA GLN A 429 2.04 15.01 7.75
C GLN A 429 1.78 14.94 6.25
N SER A 430 1.92 16.02 5.48
CA SER A 430 1.82 15.96 4.01
C SER A 430 3.14 15.51 3.35
N LEU A 431 4.26 15.54 4.07
CA LEU A 431 5.57 15.16 3.53
C LEU A 431 5.85 13.66 3.67
N TYR A 432 5.29 13.02 4.70
CA TYR A 432 5.50 11.61 4.96
C TYR A 432 4.34 11.02 5.76
N ASP A 433 4.21 9.70 5.63
CA ASP A 433 3.31 8.86 6.40
C ASP A 433 4.13 8.15 7.48
N GLU A 434 3.85 8.44 8.75
CA GLU A 434 4.56 7.86 9.89
C GLU A 434 4.24 6.37 10.09
N LYS A 435 3.00 5.97 9.81
CA LYS A 435 2.50 4.60 9.98
C LYS A 435 3.06 3.66 8.90
N LEU A 436 3.06 4.10 7.65
CA LEU A 436 3.60 3.35 6.51
C LEU A 436 5.10 3.59 6.30
N ARG A 437 5.68 4.62 6.92
CA ARG A 437 7.07 5.07 6.72
C ARG A 437 7.40 5.37 5.27
N ILE A 438 6.52 6.10 4.60
CA ILE A 438 6.72 6.48 3.20
C ILE A 438 6.88 7.99 3.13
N SER A 439 7.84 8.46 2.34
CA SER A 439 8.02 9.87 2.06
C SER A 439 7.62 10.26 0.63
N ASN A 440 7.03 11.45 0.55
CA ASN A 440 6.75 12.17 -0.68
C ASN A 440 7.98 12.84 -1.29
N LEU A 441 9.05 13.08 -0.53
CA LEU A 441 10.30 13.65 -1.04
C LEU A 441 11.30 12.54 -1.38
N LYS A 442 12.09 12.76 -2.43
CA LYS A 442 13.08 11.80 -2.95
C LYS A 442 14.49 12.38 -2.86
N PHE A 443 15.39 11.69 -2.16
CA PHE A 443 16.75 12.16 -1.90
C PHE A 443 17.76 11.38 -2.75
N LYS A 444 17.71 11.55 -4.08
CA LYS A 444 18.54 10.78 -5.02
C LYS A 444 20.05 10.92 -4.74
N GLY A 445 20.51 12.14 -4.46
CA GLY A 445 21.92 12.41 -4.14
C GLY A 445 22.39 11.68 -2.88
N LEU A 446 21.64 11.81 -1.78
CA LEU A 446 21.95 11.13 -0.52
C LEU A 446 21.92 9.61 -0.67
N LYS A 447 20.93 9.06 -1.40
CA LYS A 447 20.88 7.62 -1.67
C LYS A 447 22.15 7.13 -2.35
N LYS A 448 22.60 7.82 -3.39
CA LYS A 448 23.84 7.46 -4.10
C LYS A 448 25.05 7.50 -3.17
N GLU A 449 25.17 8.53 -2.33
CA GLU A 449 26.23 8.66 -1.33
C GLU A 449 26.21 7.48 -0.34
N LEU A 450 25.06 7.18 0.25
CA LEU A 450 24.92 6.08 1.20
C LEU A 450 25.17 4.71 0.58
N VAL A 451 24.77 4.48 -0.69
CA VAL A 451 25.11 3.25 -1.42
C VAL A 451 26.63 3.10 -1.56
N GLN A 452 27.34 4.19 -1.90
CA GLN A 452 28.80 4.16 -2.04
C GLN A 452 29.51 3.86 -0.72
N GLU A 453 28.96 4.29 0.40
CA GLU A 453 29.50 3.99 1.74
C GLU A 453 29.16 2.58 2.22
N LEU A 454 27.92 2.12 2.00
CA LEU A 454 27.43 0.84 2.52
C LEU A 454 27.83 -0.35 1.63
N ALA A 455 28.06 -0.15 0.33
CA ALA A 455 28.40 -1.25 -0.58
C ALA A 455 29.73 -1.94 -0.21
N PRO A 456 30.83 -1.22 0.10
CA PRO A 456 32.06 -1.83 0.62
C PRO A 456 31.83 -2.60 1.92
N GLU A 457 31.09 -2.02 2.87
CA GLU A 457 30.75 -2.67 4.15
C GLU A 457 29.97 -3.97 3.92
N ALA A 458 28.97 -3.95 3.04
CA ALA A 458 28.19 -5.13 2.68
C ALA A 458 29.04 -6.19 1.97
N ALA A 459 29.96 -5.80 1.08
CA ALA A 459 30.85 -6.72 0.40
C ALA A 459 31.79 -7.42 1.39
N ASP A 460 32.39 -6.65 2.30
CA ASP A 460 33.28 -7.17 3.35
C ASP A 460 32.52 -8.11 4.29
N TRP A 461 31.31 -7.74 4.68
CA TRP A 461 30.45 -8.60 5.49
C TRP A 461 30.08 -9.91 4.78
N ILE A 462 29.67 -9.88 3.50
CA ILE A 462 29.37 -11.11 2.74
C ILE A 462 30.63 -11.98 2.65
N LEU A 463 31.81 -11.40 2.42
CA LEU A 463 33.06 -12.16 2.36
C LEU A 463 33.38 -12.84 3.69
N GLU A 464 33.31 -12.12 4.81
CA GLU A 464 33.56 -12.68 6.14
C GLU A 464 32.60 -13.82 6.46
N VAL A 465 31.33 -13.63 6.13
CA VAL A 465 30.31 -14.66 6.26
C VAL A 465 30.63 -15.87 5.39
N VAL A 466 30.95 -15.68 4.10
CA VAL A 466 31.30 -16.79 3.22
C VAL A 466 32.53 -17.54 3.74
N LYS A 467 33.57 -16.83 4.21
CA LYS A 467 34.76 -17.44 4.86
C LYS A 467 34.42 -18.32 6.06
N ILE A 468 33.41 -17.95 6.84
CA ILE A 468 32.96 -18.77 7.97
C ILE A 468 32.38 -20.11 7.49
N TYR A 469 31.85 -20.20 6.27
CA TYR A 469 31.17 -21.39 5.77
C TYR A 469 31.89 -22.13 4.65
N THR A 470 32.98 -21.57 4.11
CA THR A 470 33.82 -22.23 3.10
C THR A 470 34.38 -23.56 3.58
N TYR A 471 34.59 -23.77 4.88
CA TYR A 471 35.01 -25.08 5.41
C TYR A 471 33.99 -26.20 5.17
N ARG A 472 32.71 -25.85 4.92
CA ARG A 472 31.65 -26.80 4.57
C ARG A 472 31.54 -27.03 3.07
N MET A 473 32.16 -26.17 2.26
CA MET A 473 32.13 -26.25 0.80
C MET A 473 33.29 -27.13 0.34
N LYS A 474 32.98 -28.36 -0.09
CA LYS A 474 34.00 -29.28 -0.58
C LYS A 474 34.16 -29.18 -2.11
N PRO A 475 35.38 -29.39 -2.66
CA PRO A 475 35.62 -29.32 -4.11
C PRO A 475 34.70 -30.20 -4.95
N GLU A 476 34.28 -31.34 -4.40
CA GLU A 476 33.42 -32.34 -5.04
C GLU A 476 31.92 -32.03 -5.00
N MET A 477 31.50 -30.95 -4.32
CA MET A 477 30.08 -30.57 -4.25
C MET A 477 29.54 -30.13 -5.60
N THR A 478 28.35 -30.61 -5.94
CA THR A 478 27.56 -30.11 -7.06
C THR A 478 27.12 -28.66 -6.82
N ASN A 479 26.79 -27.94 -7.90
CA ASN A 479 26.22 -26.59 -7.80
C ASN A 479 24.96 -26.54 -6.92
N SER A 480 24.18 -27.63 -6.87
CA SER A 480 22.99 -27.72 -6.01
C SER A 480 23.37 -27.77 -4.54
N GLU A 481 24.27 -28.69 -4.16
CA GLU A 481 24.73 -28.84 -2.77
C GLU A 481 25.43 -27.56 -2.28
N TYR A 482 26.14 -26.87 -3.17
CA TYR A 482 26.74 -25.58 -2.87
C TYR A 482 25.68 -24.49 -2.62
N CYS A 483 24.61 -24.46 -3.43
CA CYS A 483 23.47 -23.58 -3.20
C CYS A 483 22.74 -23.90 -1.89
N ASP A 484 22.68 -25.17 -1.49
CA ASP A 484 22.06 -25.60 -0.23
C ASP A 484 22.87 -25.15 0.98
N VAL A 485 24.20 -25.25 0.92
CA VAL A 485 25.09 -24.65 1.94
C VAL A 485 24.89 -23.12 2.00
N TRP A 486 24.71 -22.46 0.86
CA TRP A 486 24.37 -21.02 0.80
C TRP A 486 22.99 -20.72 1.41
N ALA A 487 21.99 -21.57 1.19
CA ALA A 487 20.68 -21.43 1.79
C ALA A 487 20.71 -21.59 3.33
N GLU A 488 21.62 -22.40 3.86
CA GLU A 488 21.86 -22.50 5.30
C GLU A 488 22.61 -21.29 5.88
N ILE A 489 23.58 -20.74 5.12
CA ILE A 489 24.28 -19.49 5.41
C ILE A 489 23.23 -18.41 5.73
N LYS A 490 22.23 -18.19 4.86
CA LYS A 490 21.12 -17.22 4.98
C LYS A 490 20.41 -17.16 6.35
N ASN A 491 20.43 -18.24 7.13
CA ASN A 491 19.76 -18.30 8.43
C ASN A 491 20.65 -17.84 9.61
N ARG A 492 21.96 -17.69 9.42
CA ARG A 492 22.94 -17.37 10.49
C ARG A 492 23.84 -16.16 10.20
N VAL A 493 23.81 -15.64 8.98
CA VAL A 493 24.61 -14.51 8.45
C VAL A 493 24.36 -13.15 9.11
N TYR A 494 23.30 -12.98 9.90
CA TYR A 494 22.93 -11.65 10.37
C TYR A 494 23.98 -11.08 11.32
N PRO A 495 24.57 -9.89 11.05
CA PRO A 495 25.23 -9.15 12.13
C PRO A 495 24.17 -8.96 13.21
N SER A 496 24.56 -8.89 14.49
CA SER A 496 23.65 -8.67 15.62
C SER A 496 22.69 -7.52 15.28
N ILE A 497 21.54 -7.89 14.72
CA ILE A 497 20.63 -6.94 14.10
C ILE A 497 20.13 -6.14 15.27
N ASN A 498 20.31 -4.83 15.26
CA ASN A 498 19.77 -4.01 16.34
C ASN A 498 18.29 -4.37 16.51
N ILE A 499 17.96 -4.98 17.66
CA ILE A 499 16.64 -5.51 17.99
C ILE A 499 15.58 -4.41 17.95
N GLN A 500 16.04 -3.17 18.01
CA GLN A 500 15.27 -1.94 18.05
C GLN A 500 15.12 -1.24 16.68
N SER A 501 15.72 -1.76 15.59
CA SER A 501 15.51 -1.16 14.26
C SER A 501 14.07 -1.33 13.81
N GLU A 502 13.36 -0.22 13.68
CA GLU A 502 11.95 -0.21 13.28
C GLU A 502 11.74 -0.46 11.78
N TRP A 503 12.82 -0.41 10.98
CA TRP A 503 12.87 -0.86 9.58
C TRP A 503 13.00 -2.38 9.43
N ARG A 504 12.57 -3.12 10.45
CA ARG A 504 12.43 -4.57 10.43
C ARG A 504 11.20 -4.96 9.63
N ARG A 505 11.34 -6.03 8.87
CA ARG A 505 10.24 -6.61 8.11
C ARG A 505 9.24 -7.28 9.07
N ASN A 506 8.19 -6.55 9.45
CA ASN A 506 6.84 -7.10 9.70
C ASN A 506 5.91 -6.86 8.49
N SER A 507 6.47 -6.46 7.34
CA SER A 507 5.71 -5.84 6.24
C SER A 507 4.80 -6.82 5.49
N TYR A 508 3.53 -6.44 5.44
CA TYR A 508 2.32 -6.91 4.74
C TYR A 508 2.41 -7.38 3.27
N LEU A 509 3.59 -7.47 2.68
CA LEU A 509 3.84 -8.10 1.38
C LEU A 509 4.56 -9.43 1.60
N ILE A 510 3.86 -10.37 2.24
CA ILE A 510 4.16 -11.77 1.99
C ILE A 510 3.43 -12.11 0.69
N VAL A 511 4.04 -11.82 -0.46
CA VAL A 511 3.66 -12.58 -1.65
C VAL A 511 4.17 -13.99 -1.39
N ARG A 512 3.34 -14.82 -0.73
CA ARG A 512 3.65 -16.24 -0.48
C ARG A 512 3.90 -16.99 -1.78
N ASP A 513 3.39 -16.47 -2.90
CA ASP A 513 3.57 -17.03 -4.24
C ASP A 513 4.87 -16.57 -4.93
N TYR A 514 5.58 -15.58 -4.38
CA TYR A 514 7.02 -15.43 -4.57
C TYR A 514 7.72 -16.08 -3.38
N SER A 515 7.40 -17.31 -3.00
CA SER A 515 8.23 -18.07 -2.05
C SER A 515 9.63 -18.22 -2.67
N PRO A 516 10.64 -17.44 -2.25
CA PRO A 516 12.00 -17.52 -2.74
C PRO A 516 12.82 -18.25 -1.67
N ASN A 517 12.19 -19.18 -0.95
CA ASN A 517 12.81 -19.77 0.23
C ASN A 517 14.07 -20.54 -0.17
N GLU A 518 14.07 -21.09 -1.38
CA GLU A 518 15.24 -21.64 -2.08
C GLU A 518 15.61 -20.81 -3.32
N GLY A 519 14.65 -20.28 -4.08
CA GLY A 519 14.88 -19.70 -5.42
C GLY A 519 15.71 -18.42 -5.52
N ALA A 520 15.61 -17.46 -4.58
CA ALA A 520 16.39 -16.21 -4.68
C ALA A 520 17.82 -16.34 -4.14
N ALA A 521 18.03 -17.21 -3.14
CA ALA A 521 19.37 -17.54 -2.63
C ALA A 521 20.08 -18.49 -3.61
N ARG A 522 19.35 -19.45 -4.18
CA ARG A 522 19.81 -20.25 -5.31
C ARG A 522 20.03 -19.38 -6.54
N GLY A 523 19.19 -18.38 -6.82
CA GLY A 523 19.37 -17.39 -7.89
C GLY A 523 20.63 -16.56 -7.70
N LEU A 524 20.83 -15.97 -6.51
CA LEU A 524 22.06 -15.27 -6.13
C LEU A 524 23.30 -16.17 -6.26
N CYS A 525 23.22 -17.41 -5.75
CA CYS A 525 24.30 -18.37 -5.81
C CYS A 525 24.55 -18.83 -7.24
N LEU A 526 23.52 -19.01 -8.07
CA LEU A 526 23.64 -19.33 -9.49
C LEU A 526 24.22 -18.16 -10.28
N ASP A 527 23.81 -16.92 -9.99
CA ASP A 527 24.35 -15.69 -10.62
C ASP A 527 25.83 -15.49 -10.28
N LEU A 528 26.22 -15.80 -9.04
CA LEU A 528 27.61 -15.70 -8.56
C LEU A 528 28.48 -16.89 -9.02
N VAL A 529 27.96 -18.12 -9.00
CA VAL A 529 28.67 -19.33 -9.45
C VAL A 529 28.75 -19.41 -10.98
N GLN A 530 27.81 -18.79 -11.72
CA GLN A 530 27.86 -18.70 -13.19
C GLN A 530 28.74 -17.57 -13.71
N GLY A 531 29.30 -16.70 -12.85
CA GLY A 531 30.24 -15.66 -13.25
C GLY A 531 29.79 -14.84 -14.46
N PHE A 532 29.06 -13.75 -14.23
CA PHE A 532 28.65 -12.79 -15.27
C PHE A 532 27.74 -13.36 -16.37
N THR A 533 26.52 -12.84 -16.50
CA THR A 533 25.76 -12.89 -17.75
C THR A 533 26.46 -12.05 -18.82
N PRO A 534 27.07 -12.64 -19.88
CA PRO A 534 27.67 -11.87 -20.95
C PRO A 534 26.56 -11.38 -21.88
N ARG A 535 26.54 -10.09 -22.19
CA ARG A 535 25.57 -9.46 -23.10
C ARG A 535 25.78 -9.80 -24.60
N SER A 536 26.53 -10.84 -24.96
CA SER A 536 26.74 -11.23 -26.36
C SER A 536 27.01 -12.72 -26.58
N LYS A 537 26.44 -13.27 -27.67
CA LYS A 537 26.50 -14.69 -28.06
C LYS A 537 27.92 -15.27 -28.27
N SER A 538 28.94 -14.45 -28.53
CA SER A 538 30.31 -14.94 -28.78
C SER A 538 31.05 -15.40 -27.52
N THR A 539 30.65 -14.93 -26.34
CA THR A 539 31.32 -15.25 -25.05
C THR A 539 30.89 -16.61 -24.48
N VAL A 540 29.73 -17.12 -24.89
CA VAL A 540 29.15 -18.40 -24.40
C VAL A 540 30.01 -19.61 -24.79
N SER A 541 30.72 -19.57 -25.93
CA SER A 541 31.62 -20.67 -26.32
C SER A 541 32.94 -20.65 -25.53
N SER A 542 33.46 -19.47 -25.19
CA SER A 542 34.66 -19.30 -24.36
C SER A 542 34.46 -19.82 -22.93
N ILE A 543 33.26 -19.61 -22.34
CA ILE A 543 32.93 -20.05 -20.98
C ILE A 543 32.75 -21.57 -20.88
N LYS A 544 32.18 -22.23 -21.91
CA LYS A 544 32.09 -23.70 -21.97
C LYS A 544 33.46 -24.38 -22.02
N SER A 545 34.47 -23.70 -22.60
CA SER A 545 35.85 -24.19 -22.58
C SER A 545 36.52 -23.97 -21.22
N TRP A 546 36.22 -22.84 -20.56
CA TRP A 546 36.78 -22.46 -19.26
C TRP A 546 36.35 -23.40 -18.11
N VAL A 547 35.07 -23.79 -18.08
CA VAL A 547 34.52 -24.73 -17.08
C VAL A 547 35.11 -26.14 -17.19
N LYS A 548 35.68 -26.50 -18.35
CA LYS A 548 36.17 -27.86 -18.62
C LYS A 548 37.62 -28.11 -18.19
N GLU A 549 38.41 -27.07 -17.90
CA GLU A 549 39.86 -27.18 -17.74
C GLU A 549 40.41 -26.89 -16.33
N LYS A 550 39.64 -26.26 -15.42
CA LYS A 550 40.23 -25.63 -14.21
C LYS A 550 39.59 -25.96 -12.86
N ALA A 551 38.83 -27.04 -12.73
CA ALA A 551 38.27 -27.45 -11.44
C ALA A 551 39.20 -28.43 -10.70
N LEU A 552 40.22 -27.94 -9.99
CA LEU A 552 40.96 -28.72 -8.99
C LEU A 552 41.86 -27.82 -8.09
N ILE A 553 41.73 -28.02 -6.76
CA ILE A 553 42.72 -27.86 -5.65
C ILE A 553 42.36 -26.91 -4.47
N GLU A 554 42.87 -27.35 -3.32
CA GLU A 554 42.86 -26.93 -1.92
C GLU A 554 43.80 -25.73 -1.63
N SER A 555 43.27 -24.59 -1.16
CA SER A 555 43.94 -23.59 -0.29
C SER A 555 42.91 -22.52 0.11
N GLN A 556 43.27 -21.31 0.57
CA GLN A 556 42.34 -20.17 0.74
C GLN A 556 41.99 -19.44 -0.58
N GLU A 557 42.51 -19.91 -1.72
CA GLU A 557 42.19 -19.48 -3.10
C GLU A 557 40.78 -19.83 -3.68
N PRO A 558 39.94 -20.75 -3.14
CA PRO A 558 38.72 -21.25 -3.79
C PRO A 558 37.66 -20.22 -4.16
N LEU A 559 37.60 -19.07 -3.47
CA LEU A 559 36.65 -18.00 -3.79
C LEU A 559 37.15 -17.13 -4.94
N GLN A 560 38.44 -16.82 -4.97
CA GLN A 560 39.06 -16.04 -6.05
C GLN A 560 39.10 -16.82 -7.36
N GLU A 561 39.42 -18.11 -7.30
CA GLU A 561 39.40 -19.02 -8.46
C GLU A 561 37.99 -19.19 -9.06
N ARG A 562 36.94 -18.97 -8.26
CA ARG A 562 35.54 -18.97 -8.69
C ARG A 562 34.99 -17.58 -9.00
N GLY A 563 35.83 -16.54 -9.01
CA GLY A 563 35.44 -15.17 -9.35
C GLY A 563 34.64 -14.42 -8.28
N ILE A 564 34.58 -14.93 -7.04
CA ILE A 564 33.96 -14.25 -5.89
C ILE A 564 35.06 -13.49 -5.15
N THR A 565 35.38 -12.30 -5.65
CA THR A 565 36.31 -11.36 -5.04
C THR A 565 35.54 -10.21 -4.41
N ARG A 566 36.22 -9.41 -3.59
CA ARG A 566 35.66 -8.16 -3.08
C ARG A 566 35.15 -7.25 -4.19
N ASP A 567 35.90 -7.15 -5.29
CA ASP A 567 35.56 -6.30 -6.42
C ASP A 567 34.35 -6.81 -7.20
N THR A 568 34.22 -8.13 -7.38
CA THR A 568 33.05 -8.71 -8.06
C THR A 568 31.80 -8.62 -7.20
N LEU A 569 31.91 -8.80 -5.88
CA LEU A 569 30.80 -8.58 -4.94
C LEU A 569 30.40 -7.10 -4.88
N LEU A 570 31.37 -6.19 -4.82
CA LEU A 570 31.11 -4.76 -4.82
C LEU A 570 30.40 -4.34 -6.10
N LYS A 571 30.88 -4.79 -7.26
CA LYS A 571 30.21 -4.55 -8.54
C LYS A 571 28.79 -5.11 -8.54
N TYR A 572 28.59 -6.35 -8.09
CA TYR A 572 27.27 -6.97 -7.98
C TYR A 572 26.33 -6.15 -7.09
N ILE A 573 26.78 -5.74 -5.91
CA ILE A 573 26.00 -4.92 -4.98
C ILE A 573 25.63 -3.59 -5.62
N LEU A 574 26.59 -2.92 -6.26
CA LEU A 574 26.35 -1.65 -6.95
C LEU A 574 25.37 -1.83 -8.10
N ASP A 575 25.54 -2.84 -8.97
CA ASP A 575 24.64 -3.11 -10.09
C ASP A 575 23.21 -3.45 -9.61
N ARG A 576 23.07 -4.15 -8.49
CA ARG A 576 21.77 -4.51 -7.91
C ARG A 576 21.11 -3.36 -7.15
N THR A 577 21.91 -2.44 -6.61
CA THR A 577 21.41 -1.27 -5.87
C THR A 577 21.42 0.00 -6.72
N ASP A 578 21.78 -0.10 -8.01
CA ASP A 578 21.70 0.96 -9.00
C ASP A 578 20.23 1.33 -9.22
N LEU A 579 19.79 2.34 -8.48
CA LEU A 579 18.50 2.98 -8.62
C LEU A 579 18.56 3.91 -9.85
N LYS A 580 18.40 3.35 -11.05
CA LYS A 580 18.25 4.14 -12.27
C LYS A 580 17.02 5.04 -12.25
#